data_AF-A0A948DRW2-F1
#
_entry.id   AF-A0A948DRW2-F1
#
_cell.length_a   1.000
_cell.length_b   1.000
_cell.length_c   1.000
_cell.angle_alpha   90.00
_cell.angle_beta   90.00
_cell.angle_gamma   90.00
#
_symmetry.space_group_name_H-M   'P 1'
#
loop_
_entity.id
_entity.type
_entity.pdbx_description
1 polymer ?
#
loop_
_entity_poly.entity_id
_entity_poly.type
_entity_poly.pdbx_seq_one_letter_code
_entity_poly.pdbx_strand_id
1 'polypeptide(L)'
;SVMLPDAFPFHRNWKMNKTHPAYWELFPTLDHIVPVARGGPDHEDNLVSTSMLRNSAKANWTLEELEWSIHPPGDMNQWDGMLAWFMEFAKKNVEIIKDKYIGRWYQAALSATAAGSIGAAFRQRDPAPHRSIL
;
A
#
# COMPACT_ATOMS: atom_id res chain seq x y z
N SER A 1 -4.96 11.73 -5.52
CA SER A 1 -6.10 12.65 -5.74
C SER A 1 -5.78 14.10 -5.43
N VAL A 2 -5.26 14.48 -4.25
CA VAL A 2 -5.08 15.92 -3.87
C VAL A 2 -4.35 16.76 -4.92
N MET A 3 -3.26 16.25 -5.48
CA MET A 3 -2.47 16.97 -6.50
C MET A 3 -3.01 16.85 -7.92
N LEU A 4 -3.78 15.79 -8.21
CA LEU A 4 -4.24 15.43 -9.54
C LEU A 4 -5.68 14.87 -9.42
N PRO A 5 -6.65 15.70 -9.03
CA PRO A 5 -7.99 15.19 -8.68
C PRO A 5 -8.74 14.65 -9.90
N ASP A 6 -8.51 15.23 -11.08
CA ASP A 6 -9.19 14.82 -12.32
C ASP A 6 -8.53 13.58 -12.94
N ALA A 7 -7.19 13.51 -12.93
CA ALA A 7 -6.46 12.38 -13.48
C ALA A 7 -6.37 11.18 -12.53
N PHE A 8 -6.41 11.42 -11.21
CA PHE A 8 -6.32 10.38 -10.18
C PHE A 8 -7.41 10.54 -9.11
N PRO A 9 -8.69 10.45 -9.50
CA PRO A 9 -9.82 10.69 -8.62
C PRO A 9 -9.91 9.66 -7.51
N PHE A 10 -10.39 10.09 -6.35
CA PHE A 10 -10.67 9.22 -5.21
C PHE A 10 -12.06 9.53 -4.65
N HIS A 11 -12.85 8.48 -4.42
CA HIS A 11 -14.11 8.59 -3.72
C HIS A 11 -13.97 8.01 -2.31
N ARG A 12 -14.41 8.73 -1.27
CA ARG A 12 -14.22 8.30 0.14
C ARG A 12 -14.76 6.90 0.48
N ASN A 13 -15.82 6.48 -0.23
CA ASN A 13 -16.41 5.13 -0.11
C ASN A 13 -15.95 4.16 -1.22
N TRP A 14 -14.82 4.44 -1.88
CA TRP A 14 -14.19 3.54 -2.87
C TRP A 14 -15.07 3.12 -4.05
N LYS A 15 -16.04 3.95 -4.45
CA LYS A 15 -16.90 3.65 -5.61
C LYS A 15 -16.03 3.45 -6.85
N MET A 16 -16.02 2.24 -7.40
CA MET A 16 -15.14 1.86 -8.52
C MET A 16 -15.28 2.82 -9.71
N ASN A 17 -16.52 3.18 -10.08
CA ASN A 17 -16.79 4.10 -11.18
C ASN A 17 -16.46 5.59 -10.90
N LYS A 18 -15.96 5.91 -9.70
CA LYS A 18 -15.58 7.27 -9.29
C LYS A 18 -14.16 7.34 -8.70
N THR A 19 -13.43 6.22 -8.72
CA THR A 19 -12.10 6.09 -8.13
C THR A 19 -11.16 5.58 -9.21
N HIS A 20 -9.95 6.12 -9.26
CA HIS A 20 -8.96 5.66 -10.22
C HIS A 20 -8.66 4.15 -10.00
N PRO A 21 -8.61 3.31 -11.06
CA PRO A 21 -8.40 1.85 -10.93
C PRO A 21 -7.15 1.46 -10.13
N ALA A 22 -6.08 2.26 -10.22
CA ALA A 22 -4.86 2.04 -9.44
C ALA A 22 -5.07 1.95 -7.92
N TYR A 23 -6.10 2.60 -7.35
CA TYR A 23 -6.42 2.40 -5.93
C TYR A 23 -6.85 0.96 -5.63
N TRP A 24 -7.56 0.31 -6.56
CA TRP A 24 -8.00 -1.07 -6.40
C TRP A 24 -6.88 -2.08 -6.65
N GLU A 25 -6.00 -1.77 -7.60
CA GLU A 25 -4.95 -2.68 -8.04
C GLU A 25 -3.66 -2.57 -7.23
N LEU A 26 -3.28 -1.36 -6.79
CA LEU A 26 -1.96 -1.08 -6.25
C LEU A 26 -1.97 -0.59 -4.81
N PHE A 27 -3.09 -0.06 -4.30
CA PHE A 27 -3.14 0.41 -2.92
C PHE A 27 -3.17 -0.78 -1.96
N PRO A 28 -2.26 -0.84 -0.96
CA PRO A 28 -2.20 -1.96 -0.06
C PRO A 28 -3.42 -1.97 0.88
N THR A 29 -3.96 -3.16 1.08
CA THR A 29 -5.00 -3.50 2.04
C THR A 29 -4.55 -4.71 2.84
N LEU A 30 -5.09 -4.87 4.05
CA LEU A 30 -4.88 -6.08 4.83
C LEU A 30 -6.02 -7.05 4.56
N ASP A 31 -5.67 -8.33 4.37
CA ASP A 31 -6.61 -9.43 4.28
C ASP A 31 -6.19 -10.56 5.22
N HIS A 32 -7.14 -11.36 5.67
CA HIS A 32 -6.88 -12.51 6.53
C HIS A 32 -6.51 -13.74 5.68
N ILE A 33 -5.42 -14.44 5.99
CA ILE A 33 -4.99 -15.67 5.31
C ILE A 33 -6.10 -16.72 5.41
N VAL A 34 -6.57 -16.98 6.64
CA VAL A 34 -7.80 -17.70 6.93
C VAL A 34 -8.91 -16.68 7.15
N PRO A 35 -9.98 -16.66 6.34
CA PRO A 35 -11.05 -15.69 6.49
C PRO A 35 -11.71 -15.76 7.87
N VAL A 36 -12.04 -14.62 8.47
CA VAL A 36 -12.76 -14.55 9.76
C VAL A 36 -14.08 -15.32 9.71
N ALA A 37 -14.80 -15.26 8.59
CA ALA A 37 -16.04 -16.01 8.38
C ALA A 37 -15.85 -17.55 8.40
N ARG A 38 -14.60 -18.02 8.24
CA ARG A 38 -14.19 -19.43 8.32
C ARG A 38 -13.52 -19.76 9.67
N GLY A 39 -13.61 -18.87 10.66
CA GLY A 39 -13.00 -19.04 11.98
C GLY A 39 -11.55 -18.59 12.07
N GLY A 40 -11.04 -17.85 11.07
CA GLY A 40 -9.71 -17.27 11.11
C GLY A 40 -9.56 -16.21 12.21
N PRO A 41 -8.42 -16.19 12.93
CA PRO A 41 -8.18 -15.24 14.01
C PRO A 41 -7.86 -13.83 13.48
N ASP A 42 -8.27 -12.78 14.20
CA ASP A 42 -7.89 -11.39 13.89
C ASP A 42 -6.55 -11.03 14.56
N HIS A 43 -5.48 -11.70 14.13
CA HIS A 43 -4.13 -11.61 14.67
C HIS A 43 -3.13 -11.34 13.54
N GLU A 44 -2.00 -10.70 13.86
CA GLU A 44 -1.01 -10.27 12.85
C GLU A 44 -0.45 -11.43 12.02
N ASP A 45 -0.30 -12.62 12.60
CA ASP A 45 0.17 -13.83 11.92
C ASP A 45 -0.83 -14.38 10.88
N ASN A 46 -2.10 -13.98 10.98
CA ASN A 46 -3.14 -14.28 10.01
C ASN A 46 -3.40 -13.11 9.04
N LEU A 47 -2.65 -12.00 9.11
CA LEU A 47 -2.83 -10.85 8.22
C LEU A 47 -1.75 -10.80 7.15
N VAL A 48 -2.16 -10.49 5.91
CA VAL A 48 -1.27 -10.30 4.77
C VAL A 48 -1.63 -9.02 4.00
N SER A 49 -0.62 -8.35 3.45
CA SER A 49 -0.81 -7.22 2.56
C SER A 49 -1.20 -7.70 1.16
N THR A 50 -2.25 -7.13 0.59
CA THR A 50 -2.72 -7.43 -0.78
C THR A 50 -3.46 -6.23 -1.38
N SER A 51 -3.82 -6.27 -2.66
CA SER A 51 -4.65 -5.22 -3.27
C SER A 51 -6.13 -5.40 -2.95
N MET A 52 -6.91 -4.32 -2.97
CA MET A 52 -8.36 -4.42 -2.74
C MET A 52 -9.05 -5.32 -3.79
N LEU A 53 -8.54 -5.33 -5.02
CA LEU A 53 -9.02 -6.22 -6.08
C LEU A 53 -8.83 -7.70 -5.71
N ARG A 54 -7.63 -8.08 -5.25
CA ARG A 54 -7.34 -9.47 -4.83
C ARG A 54 -8.08 -9.85 -3.55
N ASN A 55 -8.16 -8.95 -2.57
CA ASN A 55 -8.95 -9.15 -1.36
C ASN A 55 -10.42 -9.43 -1.72
N SER A 56 -11.01 -8.60 -2.58
CA SER A 56 -12.40 -8.77 -3.02
C SER A 56 -12.63 -10.06 -3.80
N ALA A 57 -11.65 -10.48 -4.62
CA ALA A 57 -11.72 -11.73 -5.37
C ALA A 57 -11.59 -12.96 -4.44
N LYS A 58 -10.76 -12.87 -3.39
CA LYS A 58 -10.62 -13.93 -2.40
C LYS A 58 -11.86 -14.08 -1.53
N ALA A 59 -12.45 -12.97 -1.09
CA ALA A 59 -13.63 -12.96 -0.23
C ALA A 59 -13.47 -13.95 0.95
N ASN A 60 -14.38 -14.93 1.07
CA ASN A 60 -14.37 -15.93 2.14
C ASN A 60 -13.77 -17.29 1.73
N TRP A 61 -13.08 -17.35 0.57
CA TRP A 61 -12.36 -18.54 0.14
C TRP A 61 -11.01 -18.65 0.84
N THR A 62 -10.58 -19.88 1.09
CA THR A 62 -9.21 -20.15 1.54
C THR A 62 -8.24 -20.04 0.36
N LEU A 63 -6.96 -19.86 0.65
CA LEU A 63 -5.93 -19.86 -0.39
C LEU A 63 -5.87 -21.21 -1.14
N GLU A 64 -6.09 -22.31 -0.44
CA GLU A 64 -6.13 -23.65 -1.03
C GLU A 64 -7.30 -23.83 -2.01
N GLU A 65 -8.51 -23.37 -1.66
CA GLU A 65 -9.69 -23.42 -2.53
C GLU A 65 -9.50 -22.62 -3.83
N LEU A 66 -8.65 -21.59 -3.79
CA LEU A 66 -8.33 -20.74 -4.95
C LEU A 66 -7.06 -21.16 -5.69
N GLU A 67 -6.31 -22.15 -5.16
CA GLU A 67 -4.97 -22.50 -5.62
C GLU A 67 -4.00 -21.29 -5.60
N TRP A 68 -4.15 -20.42 -4.60
CA TRP A 68 -3.30 -19.25 -4.41
C TRP A 68 -2.19 -19.50 -3.40
N SER A 69 -1.05 -18.82 -3.58
CA SER A 69 0.10 -18.87 -2.68
C SER A 69 0.47 -17.48 -2.18
N ILE A 70 0.97 -17.40 -0.95
CA ILE A 70 1.51 -16.14 -0.39
C ILE A 70 2.91 -15.90 -0.95
N HIS A 71 3.17 -14.67 -1.40
CA HIS A 71 4.51 -14.26 -1.79
C HIS A 71 5.40 -14.01 -0.57
N PRO A 72 6.71 -14.32 -0.65
CA PRO A 72 7.66 -13.93 0.38
C PRO A 72 7.58 -12.42 0.66
N PRO A 73 7.87 -11.98 1.90
CA PRO A 73 7.90 -10.57 2.23
C PRO A 73 8.93 -9.83 1.37
N GLY A 74 8.60 -8.60 0.98
CA GLY A 74 9.51 -7.75 0.22
C GLY A 74 10.74 -7.31 1.02
N ASP A 75 11.82 -6.95 0.31
CA ASP A 75 13.04 -6.39 0.91
C ASP A 75 13.02 -4.86 0.82
N MET A 76 12.96 -4.19 1.97
CA MET A 76 12.94 -2.72 2.03
C MET A 76 14.23 -2.08 1.50
N ASN A 77 15.34 -2.82 1.41
CA ASN A 77 16.56 -2.33 0.77
C ASN A 77 16.46 -2.32 -0.77
N GLN A 78 15.53 -3.10 -1.33
CA GLN A 78 15.25 -3.12 -2.76
C GLN A 78 14.12 -2.16 -3.13
N TRP A 79 13.08 -2.10 -2.31
CA TRP A 79 11.96 -1.18 -2.50
C TRP A 79 11.34 -0.77 -1.15
N ASP A 80 11.44 0.52 -0.84
CA ASP A 80 10.93 1.13 0.40
C ASP A 80 9.46 1.56 0.35
N GLY A 81 8.69 1.07 -0.62
CA GLY A 81 7.29 1.50 -0.82
C GLY A 81 7.15 2.96 -1.28
N MET A 82 8.16 3.53 -1.94
CA MET A 82 8.24 4.95 -2.32
C MET A 82 8.34 5.93 -1.15
N LEU A 83 8.73 5.45 0.03
CA LEU A 83 8.79 6.28 1.22
C LEU A 83 9.79 7.44 1.08
N ALA A 84 11.00 7.17 0.60
CA ALA A 84 12.02 8.20 0.38
C ALA A 84 11.54 9.25 -0.62
N TRP A 85 10.90 8.83 -1.72
CA TRP A 85 10.31 9.74 -2.69
C TRP A 85 9.21 10.60 -2.05
N PHE A 86 8.29 9.98 -1.28
CA PHE A 86 7.21 10.69 -0.62
C PHE A 86 7.74 11.76 0.36
N MET A 87 8.77 11.42 1.14
CA MET A 87 9.40 12.36 2.07
C MET A 87 10.01 13.57 1.34
N GLU A 88 10.73 13.34 0.24
CA GLU A 88 11.29 14.42 -0.57
C GLU A 88 10.21 15.24 -1.28
N PHE A 89 9.16 14.58 -1.77
CA PHE A 89 8.03 15.25 -2.42
C PHE A 89 7.26 16.14 -1.42
N ALA A 90 7.00 15.65 -0.21
CA ALA A 90 6.28 16.37 0.83
C ALA A 90 7.06 17.61 1.31
N LYS A 91 8.39 17.51 1.46
CA LYS A 91 9.25 18.67 1.80
C LYS A 91 9.15 19.79 0.77
N LYS A 92 9.07 19.45 -0.52
CA LYS A 92 8.97 20.42 -1.62
C LYS A 92 7.55 20.97 -1.81
N ASN A 93 6.54 20.29 -1.31
CA ASN A 93 5.12 20.61 -1.51
C ASN A 93 4.39 20.68 -0.17
N VAL A 94 4.86 21.52 0.76
CA VAL A 94 4.40 21.56 2.15
C VAL A 94 2.89 21.72 2.33
N GLU A 95 2.20 22.32 1.35
CA GLU A 95 0.75 22.45 1.33
C GLU A 95 0.02 21.10 1.38
N ILE A 96 0.58 20.04 0.79
CA ILE A 96 -0.06 18.70 0.81
C ILE A 96 -0.13 18.11 2.21
N ILE A 97 0.80 18.50 3.10
CA ILE A 97 0.88 17.99 4.47
C ILE A 97 -0.25 18.60 5.32
N LYS A 98 -0.84 19.73 4.89
CA LYS A 98 -2.02 20.33 5.55
C LYS A 98 -3.27 19.48 5.37
N ASP A 99 -3.33 18.61 4.36
CA ASP A 99 -4.37 17.59 4.29
C ASP A 99 -4.24 16.63 5.48
N LYS A 100 -5.34 16.45 6.24
CA LYS A 100 -5.32 15.66 7.48
C LYS A 100 -4.91 14.20 7.27
N TYR A 101 -5.24 13.62 6.11
CA TYR A 101 -4.90 12.24 5.83
C TYR A 101 -3.41 12.12 5.50
N ILE A 102 -2.91 12.95 4.57
CA ILE A 102 -1.49 12.96 4.17
C ILE A 102 -0.60 13.36 5.34
N GLY A 103 -0.98 14.37 6.13
CA GLY A 103 -0.22 14.86 7.27
C GLY A 103 0.01 13.78 8.33
N ARG A 104 -0.99 12.91 8.61
CA ARG A 104 -0.80 11.77 9.53
C ARG A 104 0.23 10.78 9.02
N TRP A 105 0.20 10.45 7.72
CA TRP A 105 1.19 9.55 7.11
C TRP A 105 2.59 10.15 7.09
N TYR A 106 2.71 11.46 6.86
CA TYR A 106 3.99 12.16 6.93
C TYR A 106 4.59 12.09 8.34
N GLN A 107 3.79 12.28 9.40
CA GLN A 107 4.27 12.13 10.78
C GLN A 107 4.65 10.68 11.11
N ALA A 108 3.86 9.70 10.66
CA ALA A 108 4.20 8.29 10.83
C ALA A 108 5.55 7.93 10.16
N ALA A 109 5.77 8.42 8.94
CA ALA A 109 7.01 8.26 8.20
C ALA A 109 8.22 8.88 8.92
N LEU A 110 8.07 10.08 9.48
CA LEU A 110 9.10 10.72 10.30
C LEU A 110 9.46 9.87 11.53
N SER A 111 8.47 9.36 12.25
CA SER A 111 8.70 8.50 13.41
C SER A 111 9.43 7.21 13.04
N ALA A 112 9.02 6.55 11.94
CA ALA A 112 9.63 5.30 11.47
C ALA A 112 11.08 5.48 11.00
N THR A 113 11.39 6.62 10.36
CA THR A 113 12.75 6.93 9.90
C THR A 113 13.67 7.38 11.05
N ALA A 114 13.15 8.16 12.02
CA ALA A 114 13.90 8.58 13.20
C ALA A 114 14.24 7.42 14.15
N ALA A 115 13.38 6.39 14.22
CA ALA A 115 13.62 5.18 15.00
C ALA A 115 14.68 4.23 14.39
N GLY A 116 15.30 4.60 13.25
CA GLY A 116 16.28 3.76 12.57
C GLY A 116 15.69 2.53 11.88
N SER A 117 14.35 2.42 11.81
CA SER A 117 13.66 1.28 11.20
C SER A 117 13.75 1.29 9.66
N ILE A 118 14.25 2.38 9.05
CA ILE A 118 14.31 2.56 7.60
C ILE A 118 15.63 3.23 7.24
N GLY A 119 16.50 2.50 6.55
CA GLY A 119 17.85 2.92 6.17
C GLY A 119 17.87 4.14 5.25
N ALA A 120 18.55 5.19 5.69
CA ALA A 120 18.74 6.43 4.93
C ALA A 120 19.82 6.27 3.85
N ALA A 121 19.52 5.58 2.75
CA ALA A 121 20.41 5.56 1.58
C ALA A 121 19.70 5.20 0.27
N PHE A 122 18.84 6.09 -0.25
CA PHE A 122 18.29 5.91 -1.60
C PHE A 122 18.67 7.08 -2.50
N ARG A 123 19.85 6.96 -3.11
CA ARG A 123 20.21 7.76 -4.29
C ARG A 123 19.53 7.14 -5.51
N GLN A 124 18.91 8.02 -6.29
CA GLN A 124 18.28 7.81 -7.60
C GLN A 124 18.84 6.60 -8.37
N ARG A 125 17.98 5.67 -8.76
CA ARG A 125 18.24 4.77 -9.89
C ARG A 125 17.02 4.70 -10.79
N ASP A 126 17.33 4.57 -12.09
CA ASP A 126 16.41 4.55 -13.21
C ASP A 126 15.29 3.51 -13.08
N PRO A 127 14.13 3.74 -13.72
CA PRO A 127 13.02 2.80 -13.69
C PRO A 127 13.44 1.45 -14.29
N ALA A 128 13.45 0.40 -13.47
CA ALA A 128 13.62 -0.96 -13.94
C ALA A 128 12.43 -1.35 -14.85
N PRO A 129 12.68 -2.12 -15.92
CA PRO A 129 11.64 -2.48 -16.88
C PRO A 129 10.60 -3.39 -16.23
N HIS A 130 9.33 -3.12 -16.54
CA HIS A 130 8.16 -3.90 -16.13
C HIS A 130 8.44 -5.41 -16.11
N ARG A 131 8.55 -5.98 -14.92
CA ARG A 131 8.40 -7.41 -14.70
C ARG A 131 7.13 -7.63 -13.91
N SER A 132 6.35 -8.59 -14.41
CA SER A 132 5.07 -9.06 -13.91
C SER A 132 5.02 -9.07 -12.38
N ILE A 133 3.97 -8.43 -11.84
CA ILE A 133 3.64 -8.40 -10.42
C ILE A 133 2.90 -9.69 -10.10
N LEU A 134 3.55 -10.56 -9.33
CA LEU A 134 2.89 -11.50 -8.42
C LEU A 134 3.36 -11.15 -7.01
#